data_AF-A0A5J4Q4Z1-F1
#
_entry.id   AF-A0A5J4Q4Z1-F1
#
_cell.length_a   1.000
_cell.length_b   1.000
_cell.length_c   1.000
_cell.angle_alpha   90.00
_cell.angle_beta   90.00
_cell.angle_gamma   90.00
#
_symmetry.space_group_name_H-M   'P 1'
#
loop_
_entity.id
_entity.type
_entity.pdbx_description
1 polymer ?
#
loop_
_entity_poly.entity_id
_entity_poly.type
_entity_poly.pdbx_seq_one_letter_code
_entity_poly.pdbx_strand_id
1 'polypeptide(L)'
;MGFHVTEYLLYRDGQSRSVKDLTPEELNYLVAATDALVWDCVLAYVAWVGEESVSSEMKEVFNENPAVVAHLEANPYFKNFAHRLTTAEGYSSWGAALNEIASGSADIADEVGATKIAQPYADKHVEDVESWYSWHSLDDYQNNIHSIKNAYLGGRDDNSRTATSLSGYVKERNPELDANIKSKIEDCLTKIKAIGTGGRSFYEVVRDQVNEAEVDAAAEVCAELGRLFSSVADIID
;
A
#
# COMPACT_ATOMS: atom_id res chain seq x y z
N MET A 1 9.97 0.24 14.66
CA MET A 1 9.38 -1.12 14.80
C MET A 1 8.01 -1.06 14.17
N GLY A 2 7.40 -2.18 13.76
CA GLY A 2 6.23 -2.06 12.89
C GLY A 2 5.32 -3.27 12.85
N PHE A 3 4.42 -3.27 11.87
CA PHE A 3 3.33 -4.23 11.73
C PHE A 3 3.78 -5.69 11.85
N HIS A 4 4.85 -6.11 11.17
CA HIS A 4 5.26 -7.53 11.18
C HIS A 4 5.82 -8.04 12.51
N VAL A 5 6.42 -7.17 13.33
CA VAL A 5 6.84 -7.56 14.69
C VAL A 5 5.62 -7.78 15.56
N THR A 6 4.65 -6.86 15.47
CA THR A 6 3.36 -6.98 16.15
C THR A 6 2.60 -8.23 15.66
N GLU A 7 2.60 -8.49 14.35
CA GLU A 7 2.01 -9.67 13.73
C GLU A 7 2.64 -10.97 14.25
N TYR A 8 3.97 -11.06 14.28
CA TYR A 8 4.70 -12.23 14.81
C TYR A 8 4.33 -12.55 16.26
N LEU A 9 4.16 -11.53 17.09
CA LEU A 9 3.79 -11.67 18.49
C LEU A 9 2.31 -12.05 18.65
N LEU A 10 1.44 -11.61 17.74
CA LEU A 10 0.00 -11.84 17.82
C LEU A 10 -0.50 -13.06 17.06
N TYR A 11 0.25 -13.56 16.07
CA TYR A 11 -0.20 -14.62 15.16
C TYR A 11 0.83 -15.73 14.97
N ARG A 12 0.32 -16.92 14.67
CA ARG A 12 1.11 -18.09 14.26
C ARG A 12 0.23 -18.97 13.38
N ASP A 13 0.76 -19.39 12.23
CA ASP A 13 0.09 -20.31 11.31
C ASP A 13 -1.35 -19.86 10.97
N GLY A 14 -1.54 -18.56 10.73
CA GLY A 14 -2.84 -17.97 10.40
C GLY A 14 -3.81 -17.84 11.56
N GLN A 15 -3.40 -18.14 12.79
CA GLN A 15 -4.23 -18.11 13.99
C GLN A 15 -3.72 -17.10 15.02
N SER A 16 -4.63 -16.47 15.76
CA SER A 16 -4.25 -15.63 16.89
C SER A 16 -3.57 -16.46 17.99
N ARG A 17 -2.46 -15.95 18.52
CA ARG A 17 -1.75 -16.53 19.67
C ARG A 17 -2.49 -16.22 20.97
N SER A 18 -2.41 -17.12 21.95
CA SER A 18 -2.90 -16.82 23.29
C SER A 18 -1.94 -15.87 23.99
N VAL A 19 -2.46 -14.93 24.78
CA VAL A 19 -1.64 -14.10 25.68
C VAL A 19 -0.81 -14.96 26.65
N LYS A 20 -1.29 -16.17 26.98
CA LYS A 20 -0.56 -17.13 27.83
C LYS A 20 0.71 -17.68 27.18
N ASP A 21 0.82 -17.58 25.86
CA ASP A 21 1.95 -18.07 25.06
C ASP A 21 3.02 -16.99 24.86
N LEU A 22 2.86 -15.81 25.49
CA LEU A 22 3.81 -14.71 25.42
C LEU A 22 4.56 -14.57 26.74
N THR A 23 5.88 -14.44 26.67
CA THR A 23 6.68 -14.12 27.86
C THR A 23 6.44 -12.66 28.31
N PRO A 24 6.79 -12.31 29.56
CA PRO A 24 6.76 -10.92 30.00
C PRO A 24 7.58 -9.98 29.11
N GLU A 25 8.73 -10.43 28.59
CA GLU A 25 9.58 -9.66 27.68
C GLU A 25 8.91 -9.47 26.32
N GLU A 26 8.28 -10.51 25.76
CA GLU A 26 7.52 -10.42 24.52
C GLU A 26 6.32 -9.48 24.66
N LEU A 27 5.63 -9.50 25.79
CA LEU A 27 4.53 -8.56 26.08
C LEU A 27 5.03 -7.11 26.16
N ASN A 28 6.14 -6.87 26.86
CA ASN A 28 6.76 -5.54 26.91
C ASN A 28 7.16 -5.06 25.51
N TYR A 29 7.68 -5.97 24.68
CA TYR A 29 8.08 -5.65 23.32
C TYR A 29 6.87 -5.37 22.41
N LEU A 30 5.77 -6.12 22.57
CA LEU A 30 4.51 -5.86 21.89
C LEU A 30 3.97 -4.47 22.22
N VAL A 31 3.94 -4.09 23.50
CA VAL A 31 3.52 -2.74 23.93
C VAL A 31 4.37 -1.67 23.25
N ALA A 32 5.69 -1.81 23.29
CA ALA A 32 6.60 -0.86 22.66
C ALA A 32 6.43 -0.79 21.13
N ALA A 33 6.18 -1.93 20.46
CA ALA A 33 5.93 -1.98 19.03
C ALA A 33 4.62 -1.29 18.64
N THR A 34 3.56 -1.52 19.42
CA THR A 34 2.27 -0.87 19.18
C THR A 34 2.29 0.62 19.48
N ASP A 35 3.03 1.06 20.50
CA ASP A 35 3.20 2.49 20.80
C ASP A 35 3.95 3.20 19.67
N ALA A 36 5.05 2.61 19.18
CA ALA A 36 5.76 3.13 18.01
C ALA A 36 4.84 3.24 16.78
N LEU A 37 4.03 2.20 16.50
CA LEU A 37 3.07 2.21 15.38
C LEU A 37 2.03 3.33 15.47
N VAL A 38 1.51 3.60 16.67
CA VAL A 38 0.55 4.70 16.88
C VAL A 38 1.20 6.03 16.52
N TRP A 39 2.42 6.27 17.01
CA TRP A 39 3.12 7.52 16.75
C TRP A 39 3.58 7.67 15.31
N ASP A 40 3.99 6.59 14.64
CA ASP A 40 4.28 6.60 13.20
C ASP A 40 3.02 6.92 12.38
N CYS A 41 1.86 6.39 12.75
CA CYS A 41 0.57 6.73 12.10
C CYS A 41 0.19 8.20 12.30
N VAL A 42 0.33 8.70 13.54
CA VAL A 42 0.07 10.10 13.88
C VAL A 42 1.00 11.02 13.09
N LEU A 43 2.31 10.71 13.07
CA LEU A 43 3.30 11.45 12.31
C LEU A 43 2.97 11.46 10.82
N ALA A 44 2.70 10.31 10.22
CA ALA A 44 2.38 10.19 8.80
C ALA A 44 1.13 11.02 8.43
N TYR A 45 0.07 10.96 9.24
CA TYR A 45 -1.15 11.72 9.01
C TYR A 45 -0.93 13.24 9.09
N VAL A 46 -0.27 13.71 10.15
CA VAL A 46 0.01 15.13 10.36
C VAL A 46 1.01 15.65 9.32
N ALA A 47 2.03 14.87 8.96
CA ALA A 47 2.96 15.16 7.87
C ALA A 47 2.23 15.31 6.52
N TRP A 48 1.25 14.44 6.26
CA TRP A 48 0.48 14.46 5.02
C TRP A 48 -0.44 15.69 4.90
N VAL A 49 -1.26 15.91 5.92
CA VAL A 49 -2.31 16.95 5.93
C VAL A 49 -1.75 18.34 6.26
N GLY A 50 -0.71 18.38 7.10
CA GLY A 50 -0.19 19.59 7.72
C GLY A 50 -0.80 19.86 9.08
N GLU A 51 0.07 20.23 10.03
CA GLU A 51 -0.33 20.47 11.42
C GLU A 51 -1.40 21.57 11.50
N GLU A 52 -1.28 22.64 10.73
CA GLU A 52 -2.25 23.72 10.68
C GLU A 52 -3.64 23.27 10.20
N SER A 53 -3.70 22.21 9.39
CA SER A 53 -4.88 21.74 8.68
C SER A 53 -5.59 20.55 9.35
N VAL A 54 -4.97 19.91 10.34
CA VAL A 54 -5.65 18.87 11.14
C VAL A 54 -6.60 19.46 12.19
N SER A 55 -7.56 18.66 12.67
CA SER A 55 -8.54 19.07 13.67
C SER A 55 -7.89 19.41 15.02
N SER A 56 -8.60 20.15 15.87
CA SER A 56 -8.10 20.49 17.21
C SER A 56 -7.79 19.25 18.04
N GLU A 57 -8.63 18.21 17.95
CA GLU A 57 -8.44 16.94 18.65
C GLU A 57 -7.17 16.22 18.17
N MET A 58 -6.92 16.22 16.86
CA MET A 58 -5.68 15.63 16.33
C MET A 58 -4.45 16.46 16.70
N LYS A 59 -4.56 17.79 16.77
CA LYS A 59 -3.47 18.64 17.28
C LYS A 59 -3.15 18.30 18.72
N GLU A 60 -4.16 18.08 19.56
CA GLU A 60 -3.97 17.65 20.94
C GLU A 60 -3.22 16.32 21.00
N VAL A 61 -3.70 15.28 20.28
CA VAL A 61 -3.03 13.97 20.24
C VAL A 61 -1.61 14.05 19.68
N PHE A 62 -1.37 14.82 18.62
CA PHE A 62 -0.02 15.01 18.06
C PHE A 62 0.95 15.63 19.09
N ASN A 63 0.46 16.59 19.87
CA ASN A 63 1.25 17.27 20.90
C ASN A 63 1.48 16.44 22.17
N GLU A 64 0.83 15.28 22.33
CA GLU A 64 1.10 14.35 23.44
C GLU A 64 2.50 13.72 23.36
N ASN A 65 3.12 13.69 22.17
CA ASN A 65 4.47 13.17 21.97
C ASN A 65 5.46 14.24 21.45
N PRO A 66 6.17 14.94 22.34
CA PRO A 66 7.11 16.00 21.95
C PRO A 66 8.27 15.54 21.05
N ALA A 67 8.65 14.26 21.10
CA ALA A 67 9.72 13.74 20.25
C ALA A 67 9.27 13.65 18.78
N VAL A 68 8.01 13.27 18.55
CA VAL A 68 7.40 13.23 17.22
C VAL A 68 7.22 14.64 16.66
N VAL A 69 6.76 15.58 17.49
CA VAL A 69 6.67 17.00 17.13
C VAL A 69 8.03 17.53 16.69
N ALA A 70 9.05 17.37 17.53
CA ALA A 70 10.41 17.82 17.25
C ALA A 70 10.99 17.16 15.99
N HIS A 71 10.69 15.88 15.76
CA HIS A 71 11.10 15.19 14.53
C HIS A 71 10.50 15.84 13.29
N LEU A 72 9.20 16.13 13.29
CA LEU A 72 8.54 16.77 12.15
C LEU A 72 9.08 18.20 11.95
N GLU A 73 9.24 18.99 13.02
CA GLU A 73 9.85 20.33 12.97
C GLU A 73 11.27 20.36 12.40
N ALA A 74 12.10 19.38 12.77
CA ALA A 74 13.46 19.26 12.25
C ALA A 74 13.51 18.86 10.77
N ASN A 75 12.41 18.33 10.21
CA ASN A 75 12.33 17.84 8.83
C ASN A 75 11.17 18.50 8.05
N PRO A 76 11.23 19.82 7.79
CA PRO A 76 10.12 20.56 7.17
C PRO A 76 9.76 20.09 5.75
N TYR A 77 10.69 19.44 5.03
CA TYR A 77 10.43 18.87 3.71
C TYR A 77 9.44 17.70 3.73
N PHE A 78 9.21 17.07 4.89
CA PHE A 78 8.22 16.01 5.07
C PHE A 78 6.87 16.53 5.58
N LYS A 79 6.62 17.84 5.53
CA LYS A 79 5.33 18.42 5.89
C LYS A 79 4.49 18.73 4.65
N ASN A 80 3.18 18.77 4.84
CA ASN A 80 2.19 19.34 3.94
C ASN A 80 2.16 18.67 2.55
N PHE A 81 2.38 17.36 2.47
CA PHE A 81 2.40 16.63 1.19
C PHE A 81 1.11 16.82 0.38
N ALA A 82 -0.06 16.77 1.02
CA ALA A 82 -1.34 16.99 0.35
C ALA A 82 -1.43 18.41 -0.24
N HIS A 83 -0.97 19.42 0.51
CA HIS A 83 -0.90 20.79 -0.01
C HIS A 83 0.02 20.86 -1.23
N ARG A 84 1.23 20.32 -1.13
CA ARG A 84 2.22 20.33 -2.21
C ARG A 84 1.72 19.66 -3.49
N LEU A 85 1.02 18.54 -3.38
CA LEU A 85 0.37 17.88 -4.52
C LEU A 85 -0.75 18.75 -5.12
N THR A 86 -1.52 19.46 -4.29
CA THR A 86 -2.65 20.29 -4.73
C THR A 86 -2.30 21.72 -5.11
N THR A 87 -1.04 22.13 -4.99
CA THR A 87 -0.53 23.44 -5.44
C THR A 87 0.67 23.31 -6.38
N ALA A 88 1.12 22.08 -6.65
CA ALA A 88 2.38 21.75 -7.28
C ALA A 88 3.62 22.38 -6.59
N GLU A 89 3.52 22.71 -5.30
CA GLU A 89 4.63 23.27 -4.54
C GLU A 89 5.77 22.25 -4.38
N GLY A 90 6.96 22.63 -4.88
CA GLY A 90 8.13 21.76 -4.90
C GLY A 90 8.15 20.75 -6.06
N TYR A 91 7.19 20.83 -7.00
CA TYR A 91 7.20 20.10 -8.25
C TYR A 91 7.61 21.02 -9.41
N SER A 92 8.23 20.47 -10.46
CA SER A 92 8.66 21.25 -11.64
C SER A 92 7.49 21.69 -12.53
N SER A 93 6.39 20.94 -12.51
CA SER A 93 5.13 21.24 -13.19
C SER A 93 3.96 20.57 -12.47
N TRP A 94 2.73 20.90 -12.88
CA TRP A 94 1.55 20.14 -12.48
C TRP A 94 1.60 18.69 -12.96
N GLY A 95 2.16 18.44 -14.15
CA GLY A 95 2.36 17.08 -14.59
C GLY A 95 3.34 16.31 -13.73
N ALA A 96 4.41 16.94 -13.22
CA ALA A 96 5.29 16.26 -12.26
C ALA A 96 4.53 15.83 -10.99
N ALA A 97 3.60 16.64 -10.49
CA ALA A 97 2.75 16.28 -9.35
C ALA A 97 1.75 15.14 -9.69
N LEU A 98 1.17 15.14 -10.89
CA LEU A 98 0.31 14.04 -11.35
C LEU A 98 1.11 12.74 -11.59
N ASN A 99 2.34 12.88 -12.09
CA ASN A 99 3.24 11.77 -12.34
C ASN A 99 3.70 11.09 -11.04
N GLU A 100 3.80 11.82 -9.92
CA GLU A 100 4.04 11.22 -8.60
C GLU A 100 2.97 10.15 -8.27
N ILE A 101 1.70 10.43 -8.58
CA ILE A 101 0.58 9.50 -8.35
C ILE A 101 0.67 8.29 -9.30
N ALA A 102 0.97 8.55 -10.58
CA ALA A 102 1.09 7.50 -11.59
C ALA A 102 2.30 6.58 -11.33
N SER A 103 3.46 7.16 -11.04
CA SER A 103 4.69 6.42 -10.72
C SER A 103 4.56 5.63 -9.42
N GLY A 104 4.03 6.20 -8.36
CA GLY A 104 3.75 5.45 -7.13
C GLY A 104 2.77 4.29 -7.35
N SER A 105 1.83 4.43 -8.27
CA SER A 105 0.93 3.33 -8.68
C SER A 105 1.64 2.25 -9.50
N ALA A 106 2.58 2.64 -10.36
CA ALA A 106 3.41 1.71 -11.10
C ALA A 106 4.33 0.92 -10.18
N ASP A 107 5.03 1.60 -9.27
CA ASP A 107 5.99 1.03 -8.34
C ASP A 107 5.33 -0.05 -7.47
N ILE A 108 4.16 0.25 -6.88
CA ILE A 108 3.48 -0.74 -6.02
C ILE A 108 2.85 -1.89 -6.83
N ALA A 109 2.43 -1.67 -8.09
CA ALA A 109 1.98 -2.75 -8.95
C ALA A 109 3.13 -3.72 -9.27
N ASP A 110 4.30 -3.17 -9.64
CA ASP A 110 5.50 -3.94 -9.93
C ASP A 110 6.03 -4.66 -8.68
N GLU A 111 6.03 -4.00 -7.51
CA GLU A 111 6.42 -4.60 -6.24
C GLU A 111 5.52 -5.79 -5.88
N VAL A 112 4.18 -5.63 -5.99
CA VAL A 112 3.23 -6.72 -5.74
C VAL A 112 3.52 -7.91 -6.65
N GLY A 113 3.68 -7.67 -7.96
CA GLY A 113 3.91 -8.73 -8.93
C GLY A 113 5.26 -9.44 -8.77
N ALA A 114 6.35 -8.66 -8.77
CA ALA A 114 7.70 -9.19 -8.82
C ALA A 114 8.22 -9.61 -7.43
N THR A 115 8.11 -8.72 -6.45
CA THR A 115 8.74 -8.90 -5.13
C THR A 115 7.85 -9.68 -4.18
N LYS A 116 6.55 -9.38 -4.12
CA LYS A 116 5.66 -10.01 -3.13
C LYS A 116 5.09 -11.35 -3.60
N ILE A 117 4.85 -11.52 -4.89
CA ILE A 117 4.25 -12.74 -5.46
C ILE A 117 5.30 -13.64 -6.13
N ALA A 118 5.97 -13.17 -7.17
CA ALA A 118 6.84 -14.04 -7.97
C ALA A 118 8.07 -14.53 -7.19
N GLN A 119 8.76 -13.63 -6.48
CA GLN A 119 10.01 -13.95 -5.80
C GLN A 119 9.85 -15.03 -4.70
N PRO A 120 8.93 -14.93 -3.71
CA PRO A 120 8.82 -15.95 -2.66
C PRO A 120 8.45 -17.32 -3.22
N TYR A 121 7.63 -17.35 -4.28
CA TYR A 121 7.27 -18.60 -4.95
C TYR A 121 8.47 -19.26 -5.63
N ALA A 122 9.25 -18.47 -6.38
CA ALA A 122 10.45 -18.94 -7.09
C ALA A 122 11.55 -19.42 -6.14
N ASP A 123 11.78 -18.66 -5.07
CA ASP A 123 12.82 -18.95 -4.06
C ASP A 123 12.39 -20.07 -3.11
N LYS A 124 11.08 -20.37 -3.04
CA LYS A 124 10.48 -21.38 -2.14
C LYS A 124 10.71 -21.07 -0.66
N HIS A 125 10.90 -19.80 -0.35
CA HIS A 125 11.15 -19.29 0.99
C HIS A 125 9.86 -18.70 1.53
N VAL A 126 9.28 -19.39 2.50
CA VAL A 126 8.02 -18.96 3.14
C VAL A 126 8.24 -17.74 4.04
N GLU A 127 9.47 -17.53 4.50
CA GLU A 127 9.89 -16.36 5.27
C GLU A 127 9.88 -15.06 4.47
N ASP A 128 9.97 -15.15 3.13
CA ASP A 128 9.89 -14.03 2.21
C ASP A 128 8.44 -13.65 1.87
N VAL A 129 7.47 -14.48 2.27
CA VAL A 129 6.05 -14.16 2.12
C VAL A 129 5.64 -13.12 3.16
N GLU A 130 5.48 -11.86 2.74
CA GLU A 130 4.97 -10.82 3.63
C GLU A 130 3.62 -11.21 4.25
N SER A 131 3.44 -10.97 5.55
CA SER A 131 2.23 -11.34 6.32
C SER A 131 1.97 -12.84 6.46
N TRP A 132 3.02 -13.68 6.44
CA TRP A 132 2.89 -15.13 6.57
C TRP A 132 2.55 -15.64 7.98
N TYR A 133 2.73 -14.84 9.04
CA TYR A 133 2.35 -15.26 10.39
C TYR A 133 0.83 -15.31 10.56
N SER A 134 0.14 -14.34 9.97
CA SER A 134 -1.33 -14.18 10.02
C SER A 134 -2.07 -14.73 8.79
N TRP A 135 -1.33 -15.19 7.77
CA TRP A 135 -1.88 -15.65 6.48
C TRP A 135 -2.69 -14.57 5.74
N HIS A 136 -2.29 -13.30 5.90
CA HIS A 136 -3.01 -12.16 5.34
C HIS A 136 -2.42 -11.64 4.01
N SER A 137 -1.39 -12.30 3.48
CA SER A 137 -0.65 -11.88 2.28
C SER A 137 -1.54 -11.52 1.09
N LEU A 138 -2.51 -12.38 0.72
CA LEU A 138 -3.37 -12.13 -0.43
C LEU A 138 -4.32 -10.95 -0.23
N ASP A 139 -4.74 -10.69 1.01
CA ASP A 139 -5.56 -9.52 1.33
C ASP A 139 -4.71 -8.25 1.30
N ASP A 140 -3.47 -8.28 1.80
CA ASP A 140 -2.51 -7.18 1.68
C ASP A 140 -2.26 -6.82 0.20
N TYR A 141 -1.95 -7.81 -0.63
CA TYR A 141 -1.68 -7.58 -2.06
C TYR A 141 -2.90 -7.01 -2.78
N GLN A 142 -4.11 -7.50 -2.47
CA GLN A 142 -5.36 -6.92 -2.99
C GLN A 142 -5.56 -5.49 -2.47
N ASN A 143 -5.24 -5.19 -1.21
CA ASN A 143 -5.33 -3.84 -0.66
C ASN A 143 -4.33 -2.88 -1.32
N ASN A 144 -3.14 -3.35 -1.71
CA ASN A 144 -2.19 -2.57 -2.49
C ASN A 144 -2.80 -2.19 -3.86
N ILE A 145 -3.44 -3.12 -4.56
CA ILE A 145 -4.16 -2.83 -5.82
C ILE A 145 -5.39 -1.95 -5.60
N HIS A 146 -6.12 -2.11 -4.49
CA HIS A 146 -7.19 -1.18 -4.13
C HIS A 146 -6.67 0.24 -3.86
N SER A 147 -5.46 0.39 -3.33
CA SER A 147 -4.80 1.69 -3.18
C SER A 147 -4.61 2.37 -4.54
N ILE A 148 -4.08 1.63 -5.53
CA ILE A 148 -3.96 2.07 -6.93
C ILE A 148 -5.34 2.50 -7.47
N LYS A 149 -6.35 1.64 -7.30
CA LYS A 149 -7.73 1.93 -7.76
C LYS A 149 -8.26 3.23 -7.17
N ASN A 150 -8.11 3.41 -5.87
CA ASN A 150 -8.58 4.60 -5.18
C ASN A 150 -7.84 5.86 -5.66
N ALA A 151 -6.51 5.78 -5.83
CA ALA A 151 -5.70 6.89 -6.34
C ALA A 151 -6.11 7.28 -7.78
N TYR A 152 -6.26 6.27 -8.65
CA TYR A 152 -6.61 6.49 -10.06
C TYR A 152 -8.02 7.06 -10.25
N LEU A 153 -8.99 6.58 -9.47
CA LEU A 153 -10.40 7.00 -9.56
C LEU A 153 -10.75 8.23 -8.71
N GLY A 154 -9.82 8.72 -7.88
CA GLY A 154 -10.01 9.93 -7.06
C GLY A 154 -10.70 9.70 -5.70
N GLY A 155 -10.68 8.49 -5.16
CA GLY A 155 -11.15 8.19 -3.79
C GLY A 155 -11.73 6.78 -3.61
N ARG A 156 -12.09 6.44 -2.36
CA ARG A 156 -12.87 5.23 -2.03
C ARG A 156 -14.32 5.46 -2.46
N ASP A 157 -14.85 4.51 -3.23
CA ASP A 157 -16.14 4.55 -3.94
C ASP A 157 -17.28 5.28 -3.21
N ASP A 158 -17.68 6.43 -3.78
CA ASP A 158 -19.05 6.97 -3.71
C ASP A 158 -19.56 7.38 -5.11
N ASN A 159 -18.85 7.02 -6.19
CA ASN A 159 -19.03 7.45 -7.58
C ASN A 159 -19.04 8.98 -7.82
N SER A 160 -18.94 9.81 -6.78
CA SER A 160 -19.07 11.27 -6.85
C SER A 160 -17.76 11.97 -7.21
N ARG A 161 -16.63 11.28 -7.06
CA ARG A 161 -15.27 11.85 -7.23
C ARG A 161 -14.58 11.50 -8.54
N THR A 162 -15.21 10.67 -9.37
CA THR A 162 -14.63 10.20 -10.64
C THR A 162 -14.39 11.34 -11.65
N ALA A 163 -15.14 12.43 -11.58
CA ALA A 163 -15.04 13.54 -12.54
C ALA A 163 -13.73 14.34 -12.45
N THR A 164 -13.17 14.50 -11.24
CA THR A 164 -11.87 15.17 -11.02
C THR A 164 -10.88 14.13 -10.50
N SER A 165 -10.34 13.32 -11.40
CA SER A 165 -9.46 12.19 -11.08
C SER A 165 -8.37 12.03 -12.13
N LEU A 166 -7.33 11.25 -11.81
CA LEU A 166 -6.31 10.87 -12.79
C LEU A 166 -6.94 10.08 -13.95
N SER A 167 -7.92 9.22 -13.67
CA SER A 167 -8.73 8.55 -14.71
C SER A 167 -9.41 9.54 -15.65
N GLY A 168 -10.01 10.62 -15.13
CA GLY A 168 -10.60 11.68 -15.94
C GLY A 168 -9.57 12.35 -16.86
N TYR A 169 -8.40 12.69 -16.31
CA TYR A 169 -7.30 13.31 -17.05
C TYR A 169 -6.74 12.40 -18.15
N VAL A 170 -6.50 11.12 -17.84
CA VAL A 170 -6.01 10.11 -18.79
C VAL A 170 -7.06 9.89 -19.88
N LYS A 171 -8.33 9.76 -19.53
CA LYS A 171 -9.42 9.52 -20.49
C LYS A 171 -9.56 10.63 -21.53
N GLU A 172 -9.36 11.89 -21.13
CA GLU A 172 -9.44 13.04 -22.05
C GLU A 172 -8.34 12.98 -23.12
N ARG A 173 -7.16 12.45 -22.78
CA ARG A 173 -5.98 12.39 -23.67
C ARG A 173 -5.84 11.07 -24.42
N ASN A 174 -6.12 9.97 -23.74
CA ASN A 174 -6.01 8.61 -24.23
C ASN A 174 -7.12 7.72 -23.60
N PRO A 175 -8.33 7.71 -24.18
CA PRO A 175 -9.46 6.94 -23.65
C PRO A 175 -9.25 5.43 -23.69
N GLU A 176 -8.41 4.93 -24.60
CA GLU A 176 -8.04 3.51 -24.66
C GLU A 176 -7.13 3.12 -23.48
N LEU A 177 -6.13 3.94 -23.17
CA LEU A 177 -5.27 3.74 -21.99
C LEU A 177 -6.09 3.75 -20.70
N ASP A 178 -7.03 4.69 -20.54
CA ASP A 178 -7.91 4.73 -19.37
C ASP A 178 -8.75 3.45 -19.23
N ALA A 179 -9.33 2.98 -20.34
CA ALA A 179 -10.09 1.73 -20.33
C ALA A 179 -9.21 0.53 -19.95
N ASN A 180 -7.98 0.47 -20.48
CA ASN A 180 -7.02 -0.60 -20.21
C ASN A 180 -6.56 -0.60 -18.75
N ILE A 181 -6.22 0.56 -18.18
CA ILE A 181 -5.82 0.67 -16.76
C ILE A 181 -6.95 0.16 -15.85
N LYS A 182 -8.19 0.63 -16.05
CA LYS A 182 -9.33 0.17 -15.23
C LYS A 182 -9.58 -1.31 -15.36
N SER A 183 -9.50 -1.85 -16.57
CA SER A 183 -9.65 -3.28 -16.79
C SER A 183 -8.54 -4.08 -16.09
N LYS A 184 -7.29 -3.60 -16.15
CA LYS A 184 -6.14 -4.30 -15.55
C LYS A 184 -6.09 -4.21 -14.03
N ILE A 185 -6.63 -3.16 -13.42
CA ILE A 185 -6.87 -3.11 -11.98
C ILE A 185 -7.80 -4.25 -11.54
N GLU A 186 -8.94 -4.42 -12.22
CA GLU A 186 -9.90 -5.49 -11.87
C GLU A 186 -9.35 -6.89 -12.17
N ASP A 187 -8.55 -7.03 -13.24
CA ASP A 187 -7.86 -8.27 -13.58
C ASP A 187 -6.83 -8.64 -12.50
N CYS A 188 -5.99 -7.68 -12.05
CA CYS A 188 -5.07 -7.87 -10.93
C CYS A 188 -5.78 -8.38 -9.67
N LEU A 189 -6.84 -7.70 -9.24
CA LEU A 189 -7.63 -8.12 -8.07
C LEU A 189 -8.15 -9.55 -8.23
N THR A 190 -8.65 -9.89 -9.42
CA THR A 190 -9.16 -11.22 -9.73
C THR A 190 -8.06 -12.28 -9.69
N LYS A 191 -6.89 -12.02 -10.28
CA LYS A 191 -5.78 -12.98 -10.37
C LYS A 191 -5.08 -13.18 -9.02
N ILE A 192 -4.84 -12.12 -8.26
CA ILE A 192 -4.28 -12.23 -6.90
C ILE A 192 -5.19 -13.11 -6.04
N LYS A 193 -6.51 -12.88 -6.08
CA LYS A 193 -7.47 -13.73 -5.36
C LYS A 193 -7.42 -15.19 -5.82
N ALA A 194 -7.21 -15.43 -7.12
CA ALA A 194 -7.15 -16.78 -7.67
C ALA A 194 -5.96 -17.60 -7.15
N ILE A 195 -4.87 -16.96 -6.71
CA ILE A 195 -3.74 -17.64 -6.04
C ILE A 195 -4.24 -18.50 -4.87
N GLY A 196 -5.23 -18.02 -4.11
CA GLY A 196 -5.81 -18.74 -2.97
C GLY A 196 -6.79 -19.86 -3.33
N THR A 197 -6.92 -20.23 -4.61
CA THR A 197 -7.85 -21.28 -5.06
C THR A 197 -7.63 -22.58 -4.29
N GLY A 198 -8.74 -23.18 -3.84
CA GLY A 198 -8.73 -24.30 -2.91
C GLY A 198 -8.73 -23.90 -1.44
N GLY A 199 -8.85 -22.61 -1.13
CA GLY A 199 -8.90 -22.09 0.24
C GLY A 199 -7.53 -21.99 0.90
N ARG A 200 -6.47 -21.82 0.10
CA ARG A 200 -5.09 -21.75 0.58
C ARG A 200 -4.67 -20.33 0.85
N SER A 201 -3.88 -20.14 1.90
CA SER A 201 -3.07 -18.94 2.08
C SER A 201 -1.92 -18.89 1.07
N PHE A 202 -1.34 -17.72 0.83
CA PHE A 202 -0.15 -17.64 -0.04
C PHE A 202 1.06 -18.36 0.59
N TYR A 203 1.18 -18.34 1.92
CA TYR A 203 2.16 -19.15 2.65
C TYR A 203 2.08 -20.64 2.25
N GLU A 204 0.89 -21.23 2.23
CA GLU A 204 0.71 -22.62 1.83
C GLU A 204 1.00 -22.84 0.34
N VAL A 205 0.64 -21.89 -0.51
CA VAL A 205 0.94 -21.93 -1.96
C VAL A 205 2.45 -22.00 -2.20
N VAL A 206 3.23 -21.16 -1.52
CA VAL A 206 4.70 -21.15 -1.63
C VAL A 206 5.31 -22.41 -1.01
N ARG A 207 4.89 -22.79 0.21
CA ARG A 207 5.39 -23.98 0.92
C ARG A 207 5.21 -25.25 0.11
N ASP A 208 4.00 -25.46 -0.41
CA ASP A 208 3.60 -26.70 -1.08
C ASP A 208 3.87 -26.66 -2.58
N GLN A 209 4.29 -25.51 -3.12
CA GLN A 209 4.58 -25.29 -4.54
C GLN A 209 3.39 -25.70 -5.43
N VAL A 210 2.23 -25.14 -5.11
CA VAL A 210 0.95 -25.37 -5.81
C VAL A 210 0.48 -24.09 -6.49
N ASN A 211 -0.58 -24.15 -7.29
CA ASN A 211 -1.20 -22.98 -7.94
C ASN A 211 -0.22 -22.10 -8.76
N GLU A 212 0.81 -22.72 -9.37
CA GLU A 212 1.85 -22.04 -10.16
C GLU A 212 1.25 -21.14 -11.26
N ALA A 213 0.27 -21.66 -12.00
CA ALA A 213 -0.38 -20.92 -13.07
C ALA A 213 -1.11 -19.66 -12.56
N GLU A 214 -1.69 -19.70 -11.37
CA GLU A 214 -2.34 -18.54 -10.76
C GLU A 214 -1.31 -17.53 -10.24
N VAL A 215 -0.19 -18.00 -9.69
CA VAL A 215 0.94 -17.15 -9.26
C VAL A 215 1.53 -16.41 -10.46
N ASP A 216 1.87 -17.13 -11.54
CA ASP A 216 2.41 -16.57 -12.77
C ASP A 216 1.45 -15.55 -13.38
N ALA A 217 0.16 -15.90 -13.47
CA ALA A 217 -0.86 -15.01 -14.03
C ALA A 217 -1.04 -13.73 -13.19
N ALA A 218 -0.95 -13.82 -11.86
CA ALA A 218 -1.02 -12.67 -10.98
C ALA A 218 0.22 -11.77 -11.10
N ALA A 219 1.41 -12.36 -11.12
CA ALA A 219 2.65 -11.62 -11.31
C ALA A 219 2.69 -10.90 -12.67
N GLU A 220 2.30 -11.58 -13.74
CA GLU A 220 2.26 -11.01 -15.10
C GLU A 220 1.29 -9.84 -15.19
N VAL A 221 0.05 -10.00 -14.70
CA VAL A 221 -0.96 -8.93 -14.79
C VAL A 221 -0.59 -7.71 -13.94
N CYS A 222 0.05 -7.90 -12.79
CA CYS A 222 0.57 -6.81 -11.97
C CYS A 222 1.70 -6.05 -12.67
N ALA A 223 2.63 -6.76 -13.32
CA ALA A 223 3.68 -6.13 -14.13
C ALA A 223 3.11 -5.39 -15.37
N GLU A 224 2.06 -5.92 -16.01
CA GLU A 224 1.35 -5.21 -17.07
C GLU A 224 0.68 -3.93 -16.56
N LEU A 225 0.06 -3.98 -15.37
CA LEU A 225 -0.54 -2.81 -14.74
C LEU A 225 0.52 -1.74 -14.44
N GLY A 226 1.68 -2.15 -13.90
CA GLY A 226 2.82 -1.27 -13.67
C GLY A 226 3.25 -0.54 -14.94
N ARG A 227 3.46 -1.28 -16.04
CA ARG A 227 3.81 -0.69 -17.36
C ARG A 227 2.75 0.28 -17.88
N LEU A 228 1.46 -0.02 -17.71
CA LEU A 228 0.39 0.90 -18.11
C LEU A 228 0.47 2.22 -17.32
N PHE A 229 0.69 2.16 -16.01
CA PHE A 229 0.89 3.36 -15.19
C PHE A 229 2.17 4.11 -15.55
N SER A 230 3.27 3.43 -15.85
CA SER A 230 4.49 4.09 -16.35
C SER A 230 4.23 4.86 -17.65
N SER A 231 3.40 4.33 -18.55
CA SER A 231 3.05 5.01 -19.80
C SER A 231 2.16 6.24 -19.63
N VAL A 232 1.58 6.45 -18.45
CA VAL A 232 0.82 7.69 -18.15
C VAL A 232 1.74 8.91 -18.17
N ALA A 233 3.02 8.74 -17.81
CA ALA A 233 4.02 9.81 -17.88
C ALA A 233 4.18 10.40 -19.30
N ASP A 234 3.97 9.59 -20.34
CA ASP A 234 4.12 10.00 -21.74
C ASP A 234 3.00 10.94 -22.22
N ILE A 235 1.89 11.02 -21.48
CA ILE A 235 0.72 11.85 -21.81
C ILE A 235 0.48 12.97 -20.77
N ILE A 236 1.28 13.02 -19.71
CA ILE A 236 1.25 14.07 -18.70
C ILE A 236 2.21 15.19 -19.13
N ASP A 237 1.71 16.44 -19.11
CA ASP A 237 2.44 17.65 -19.53
C ASP A 237 3.48 18.18 -18.50
#